data_AF-A0A5C8ABM9-F1
#
_entry.id   AF-A0A5C8ABM9-F1
#
_cell.length_a   1.000
_cell.length_b   1.000
_cell.length_c   1.000
_cell.angle_alpha   90.00
_cell.angle_beta   90.00
_cell.angle_gamma   90.00
#
_symmetry.space_group_name_H-M   'P 1'
#
loop_
_entity.id
_entity.type
_entity.pdbx_description
1 polymer ?
#
loop_
_entity_poly.entity_id
_entity_poly.type
_entity_poly.pdbx_seq_one_letter_code
_entity_poly.pdbx_strand_id
1 'polypeptide(L)'
;MKKITGIFILLLSVFTAKAQAPDYDDLKILYADANYEKLVKVAENYTLKDELKKDPIPFIWLGKGLYKLSLSGSSDEKFKNAYKDAVAAVGKAIKNDKDGTALSEFQDFVDEFQGSMVEMINNDLGAKDYSKASGWALKYVKVTRNPLGAKYLDGATKYRKSDKGGANTLWKECDGLLAKVTSIESWSKADVEMLKIGALQTAECYIASKQVEKAKTLLNKIAPWYEDDEDFKTKYDEIIN
;
A
#
# COMPACT_ATOMS: atom_id res chain seq x y z
N MET A 1 56.59 -20.38 43.68
CA MET A 1 55.65 -21.35 43.12
C MET A 1 54.34 -20.63 42.84
N LYS A 2 53.90 -20.68 41.57
CA LYS A 2 52.77 -19.92 40.99
C LYS A 2 51.43 -20.48 41.51
N LYS A 3 50.52 -19.63 42.00
CA LYS A 3 49.10 -19.98 42.17
C LYS A 3 48.35 -19.43 40.95
N ILE A 4 47.98 -20.32 40.03
CA ILE A 4 47.12 -20.01 38.88
C ILE A 4 45.72 -20.40 39.31
N THR A 5 44.88 -19.42 39.60
CA THR A 5 43.44 -19.61 39.81
C THR A 5 42.79 -19.59 38.43
N GLY A 6 42.42 -20.77 37.91
CA GLY A 6 41.69 -20.89 36.65
C GLY A 6 40.21 -20.58 36.85
N ILE A 7 39.72 -19.52 36.22
CA ILE A 7 38.29 -19.22 36.11
C ILE A 7 37.78 -19.94 34.85
N PHE A 8 36.86 -20.88 35.01
CA PHE A 8 36.16 -21.55 33.91
C PHE A 8 34.87 -20.77 33.63
N ILE A 9 34.86 -19.92 32.60
CA ILE A 9 33.63 -19.29 32.10
C ILE A 9 33.00 -20.27 31.11
N LEU A 10 31.92 -20.93 31.54
CA LEU A 10 31.05 -21.70 30.65
C LEU A 10 30.17 -20.72 29.85
N LEU A 11 30.57 -20.42 28.62
CA LEU A 11 29.75 -19.68 27.66
C LEU A 11 28.58 -20.58 27.23
N LEU A 12 27.45 -20.46 27.93
CA LEU A 12 26.15 -20.95 27.46
C LEU A 12 25.76 -20.12 26.23
N SER A 13 26.10 -20.62 25.04
CA SER A 13 25.54 -20.14 23.79
C SER A 13 24.07 -20.56 23.76
N VAL A 14 23.19 -19.64 24.12
CA VAL A 14 21.75 -19.80 23.92
C VAL A 14 21.52 -19.74 22.41
N PHE A 15 21.57 -20.90 21.75
CA PHE A 15 21.02 -21.04 20.40
C PHE A 15 19.52 -20.84 20.51
N THR A 16 19.05 -19.63 20.18
CA THR A 16 17.65 -19.43 19.84
C THR A 16 17.41 -20.15 18.51
N ALA A 17 16.98 -21.41 18.60
CA ALA A 17 16.39 -22.08 17.46
C ALA A 17 15.21 -21.24 17.00
N LYS A 18 15.36 -20.50 15.89
CA LYS A 18 14.21 -19.97 15.18
C LYS A 18 13.46 -21.18 14.67
N ALA A 19 12.31 -21.49 15.28
CA ALA A 19 11.37 -22.43 14.70
C ALA A 19 11.13 -22.01 13.25
N GLN A 20 11.37 -22.92 12.31
CA GLN A 20 11.13 -22.67 10.90
C GLN A 20 9.64 -22.35 10.75
N ALA A 21 9.32 -21.27 10.04
CA ALA A 21 7.94 -20.91 9.77
C ALA A 21 7.25 -22.09 9.04
N PRO A 22 5.99 -22.42 9.37
CA PRO A 22 5.27 -23.48 8.67
C PRO A 22 5.12 -23.13 7.18
N ASP A 23 4.96 -24.14 6.33
CA ASP A 23 4.79 -23.98 4.87
C ASP A 23 3.43 -23.39 4.46
N TYR A 24 2.49 -23.32 5.41
CA TYR A 24 1.11 -22.83 5.25
C TYR A 24 0.34 -23.54 4.12
N ASP A 25 0.63 -24.82 3.87
CA ASP A 25 -0.04 -25.60 2.81
C ASP A 25 -1.55 -25.73 3.04
N ASP A 26 -1.98 -25.73 4.31
CA ASP A 26 -3.40 -25.68 4.67
C ASP A 26 -4.11 -24.43 4.12
N LEU A 27 -3.47 -23.25 4.17
CA LEU A 27 -4.03 -22.01 3.62
C LEU A 27 -4.14 -22.07 2.08
N LYS A 28 -3.13 -22.64 1.41
CA LYS A 28 -3.13 -22.84 -0.05
C LYS A 28 -4.29 -23.75 -0.49
N ILE A 29 -4.46 -24.88 0.19
CA ILE A 29 -5.53 -25.84 -0.09
C ILE A 29 -6.89 -25.18 0.11
N LEU A 30 -7.09 -24.49 1.24
CA LEU A 30 -8.37 -23.81 1.52
C LEU A 30 -8.71 -22.74 0.47
N TYR A 31 -7.70 -22.03 -0.05
CA TYR A 31 -7.90 -21.06 -1.13
C TYR A 31 -8.24 -21.74 -2.45
N ALA A 32 -7.54 -22.83 -2.81
CA ALA A 32 -7.79 -23.61 -4.02
C ALA A 32 -9.19 -24.24 -4.02
N ASP A 33 -9.65 -24.69 -2.86
CA ASP A 33 -10.99 -25.26 -2.65
C ASP A 33 -12.10 -24.18 -2.57
N ALA A 34 -11.75 -22.90 -2.76
CA ALA A 34 -12.65 -21.75 -2.58
C ALA A 34 -13.34 -21.69 -1.20
N ASN A 35 -12.75 -22.31 -0.18
CA ASN A 35 -13.29 -22.34 1.18
C ASN A 35 -12.83 -21.10 1.98
N TYR A 36 -13.25 -19.93 1.50
CA TYR A 36 -12.70 -18.65 1.94
C TYR A 36 -13.04 -18.30 3.40
N GLU A 37 -14.21 -18.71 3.92
CA GLU A 37 -14.55 -18.49 5.33
C GLU A 37 -13.62 -19.26 6.27
N LYS A 38 -13.35 -20.53 5.92
CA LYS A 38 -12.41 -21.36 6.68
C LYS A 38 -10.99 -20.86 6.52
N LEU A 39 -10.60 -20.43 5.32
CA LEU A 39 -9.31 -19.78 5.07
C LEU A 39 -9.11 -18.58 6.00
N VAL A 40 -10.07 -17.65 6.06
CA VAL A 40 -10.02 -16.47 6.94
C VAL A 40 -9.85 -16.89 8.39
N LYS A 41 -10.64 -17.84 8.88
CA LYS A 41 -10.54 -18.33 10.27
C LYS A 41 -9.17 -18.93 10.59
N VAL A 42 -8.62 -19.77 9.70
CA VAL A 42 -7.33 -20.44 9.93
C VAL A 42 -6.18 -19.44 9.83
N ALA A 43 -6.19 -18.56 8.82
CA ALA A 43 -5.20 -17.51 8.66
C ALA A 43 -5.20 -16.54 9.85
N GLU A 44 -6.37 -16.10 10.31
CA GLU A 44 -6.52 -15.23 11.49
C GLU A 44 -5.92 -15.89 12.74
N ASN A 45 -6.22 -17.18 12.98
CA ASN A 45 -5.64 -17.90 14.11
C ASN A 45 -4.10 -17.92 14.06
N TYR A 46 -3.49 -18.04 12.88
CA TYR A 46 -2.04 -17.91 12.76
C TYR A 46 -1.56 -16.50 13.11
N THR A 47 -2.26 -15.45 12.70
CA THR A 47 -1.88 -14.05 13.02
C THR A 47 -1.92 -13.73 14.52
N LEU A 48 -2.71 -14.48 15.29
CA LEU A 48 -2.83 -14.32 16.74
C LEU A 48 -1.71 -15.02 17.53
N LYS A 49 -0.94 -15.92 16.90
CA LYS A 49 0.18 -16.61 17.57
C LYS A 49 1.35 -15.67 17.76
N ASP A 50 1.95 -15.70 18.96
CA ASP A 50 3.01 -14.76 19.33
C ASP A 50 4.26 -14.88 18.47
N GLU A 51 4.57 -16.10 18.05
CA GLU A 51 5.69 -16.44 17.18
C GLU A 51 5.44 -16.06 15.71
N LEU A 52 4.18 -15.98 15.26
CA LEU A 52 3.81 -15.68 13.87
C LEU A 52 3.26 -14.27 13.64
N LYS A 53 3.04 -13.46 14.68
CA LYS A 53 2.49 -12.09 14.55
C LYS A 53 3.33 -11.12 13.70
N LYS A 54 4.60 -11.47 13.44
CA LYS A 54 5.53 -10.74 12.57
C LYS A 54 5.78 -11.44 11.23
N ASP A 55 5.26 -12.65 11.04
CA ASP A 55 5.31 -13.35 9.77
C ASP A 55 4.33 -12.68 8.80
N PRO A 56 4.74 -12.26 7.59
CA PRO A 56 3.83 -11.66 6.62
C PRO A 56 2.85 -12.66 5.96
N ILE A 57 3.18 -13.95 5.92
CA ILE A 57 2.45 -14.97 5.13
C ILE A 57 1.02 -15.23 5.66
N PRO A 58 0.79 -15.40 6.98
CA PRO A 58 -0.57 -15.50 7.50
C PRO A 58 -1.45 -14.29 7.16
N PHE A 59 -0.88 -13.09 7.20
CA PHE A 59 -1.62 -11.86 6.93
C PHE A 59 -1.99 -11.72 5.45
N ILE A 60 -1.12 -12.12 4.52
CA ILE A 60 -1.47 -12.04 3.09
C ILE A 60 -2.55 -13.05 2.72
N TRP A 61 -2.51 -14.26 3.28
CA TRP A 61 -3.58 -15.25 3.11
C TRP A 61 -4.91 -14.79 3.72
N LEU A 62 -4.87 -14.19 4.91
CA LEU A 62 -6.05 -13.55 5.52
C LEU A 62 -6.63 -12.47 4.59
N GLY A 63 -5.77 -11.61 4.03
CA GLY A 63 -6.15 -10.60 3.04
C GLY A 63 -6.80 -11.18 1.79
N LYS A 64 -6.21 -12.25 1.22
CA LYS A 64 -6.76 -12.96 0.05
C LYS A 64 -8.15 -13.54 0.32
N GLY A 65 -8.33 -14.21 1.47
CA GLY A 65 -9.62 -14.79 1.85
C GLY A 65 -10.70 -13.72 2.05
N LEU A 66 -10.38 -12.66 2.79
CA LEU A 66 -11.29 -11.54 3.03
C LEU A 66 -11.65 -10.81 1.72
N TYR A 67 -10.70 -10.64 0.81
CA TYR A 67 -10.96 -10.03 -0.50
C TYR A 67 -11.93 -10.90 -1.33
N LYS A 68 -11.70 -12.21 -1.45
CA LYS A 68 -12.62 -13.09 -2.19
C LYS A 68 -14.01 -13.15 -1.55
N LEU A 69 -14.12 -13.14 -0.21
CA LEU A 69 -15.41 -13.00 0.47
C LEU A 69 -16.10 -11.67 0.13
N SER A 70 -15.35 -10.56 0.07
CA SER A 70 -15.93 -9.26 -0.28
C SER A 70 -16.49 -9.21 -1.71
N LEU A 71 -15.94 -10.02 -2.63
CA LEU A 71 -16.43 -10.13 -4.01
C LEU A 71 -17.57 -11.15 -4.17
N SER A 72 -17.73 -12.07 -3.22
CA SER A 72 -18.70 -13.17 -3.32
C SER A 72 -20.17 -12.74 -3.12
N GLY A 73 -20.41 -11.53 -2.59
CA GLY A 73 -21.75 -11.10 -2.20
C GLY A 73 -22.32 -11.85 -0.99
N SER A 74 -21.46 -12.48 -0.17
CA SER A 74 -21.89 -13.19 1.04
C SER A 74 -22.80 -12.32 1.93
N SER A 75 -23.90 -12.91 2.39
CA SER A 75 -24.85 -12.28 3.31
C SER A 75 -24.52 -12.53 4.78
N ASP A 76 -23.41 -13.21 5.10
CA ASP A 76 -22.98 -13.35 6.49
C ASP A 76 -22.51 -11.98 7.01
N GLU A 77 -23.24 -11.46 7.99
CA GLU A 77 -22.98 -10.20 8.68
C GLU A 77 -21.55 -10.07 9.22
N LYS A 78 -20.86 -11.19 9.51
CA LYS A 78 -19.45 -11.20 9.92
C LYS A 78 -18.53 -10.64 8.84
N PHE A 79 -18.89 -10.78 7.56
CA PHE A 79 -18.06 -10.38 6.42
C PHE A 79 -18.52 -9.09 5.76
N LYS A 80 -19.45 -8.34 6.36
CA LYS A 80 -19.93 -7.05 5.80
C LYS A 80 -18.83 -5.99 5.60
N ASN A 81 -17.72 -6.09 6.34
CA ASN A 81 -16.57 -5.21 6.21
C ASN A 81 -15.35 -5.91 5.58
N ALA A 82 -15.53 -7.09 4.97
CA ALA A 82 -14.43 -7.95 4.55
C ALA A 82 -13.40 -7.23 3.66
N TYR A 83 -13.81 -6.32 2.76
CA TYR A 83 -12.86 -5.55 1.96
C TYR A 83 -11.96 -4.64 2.83
N LYS A 84 -12.54 -3.94 3.81
CA LYS A 84 -11.77 -3.07 4.73
C LYS A 84 -10.88 -3.88 5.66
N ASP A 85 -11.33 -5.05 6.06
CA ASP A 85 -10.54 -5.98 6.87
C ASP A 85 -9.39 -6.56 6.03
N ALA A 86 -9.62 -6.82 4.73
CA ALA A 86 -8.57 -7.21 3.79
C ALA A 86 -7.49 -6.12 3.67
N VAL A 87 -7.87 -4.84 3.56
CA VAL A 87 -6.90 -3.71 3.58
C VAL A 87 -6.02 -3.77 4.84
N ALA A 88 -6.61 -4.03 6.00
CA ALA A 88 -5.85 -4.10 7.25
C ALA A 88 -4.87 -5.29 7.26
N ALA A 89 -5.32 -6.46 6.80
CA ALA A 89 -4.50 -7.67 6.71
C ALA A 89 -3.35 -7.50 5.69
N VAL A 90 -3.65 -7.07 4.46
CA VAL A 90 -2.65 -6.82 3.42
C VAL A 90 -1.64 -5.76 3.86
N GLY A 91 -2.10 -4.67 4.47
CA GLY A 91 -1.19 -3.64 4.96
C GLY A 91 -0.28 -4.12 6.10
N LYS A 92 -0.76 -5.05 6.92
CA LYS A 92 0.06 -5.70 7.94
C LYS A 92 1.08 -6.67 7.33
N ALA A 93 0.70 -7.42 6.30
CA ALA A 93 1.61 -8.29 5.55
C ALA A 93 2.77 -7.48 4.95
N ILE A 94 2.47 -6.42 4.20
CA ILE A 94 3.47 -5.54 3.57
C ILE A 94 4.37 -4.88 4.61
N LYS A 95 3.80 -4.44 5.75
CA LYS A 95 4.58 -3.86 6.85
C LYS A 95 5.55 -4.87 7.49
N ASN A 96 5.15 -6.13 7.58
CA ASN A 96 5.94 -7.20 8.18
C ASN A 96 7.06 -7.67 7.23
N ASP A 97 6.79 -7.67 5.92
CA ASP A 97 7.76 -7.98 4.86
C ASP A 97 8.63 -6.76 4.53
N LYS A 98 9.70 -6.53 5.29
CA LYS A 98 10.46 -5.26 5.14
C LYS A 98 11.20 -5.12 3.81
N ASP A 99 11.72 -6.21 3.28
CA ASP A 99 12.54 -6.22 2.05
C ASP A 99 11.75 -6.60 0.79
N GLY A 100 10.50 -7.07 0.92
CA GLY A 100 9.67 -7.44 -0.23
C GLY A 100 9.85 -8.88 -0.68
N THR A 101 10.73 -9.64 -0.03
CA THR A 101 11.09 -10.99 -0.49
C THR A 101 10.03 -12.02 -0.13
N ALA A 102 9.43 -11.89 1.06
CA ALA A 102 8.48 -12.88 1.57
C ALA A 102 7.16 -12.88 0.79
N LEU A 103 6.77 -11.73 0.22
CA LEU A 103 5.52 -11.60 -0.54
C LEU A 103 5.71 -11.72 -2.06
N SER A 104 6.90 -12.07 -2.54
CA SER A 104 7.18 -12.17 -3.98
C SER A 104 6.24 -13.11 -4.73
N GLU A 105 5.89 -14.26 -4.16
CA GLU A 105 4.91 -15.21 -4.75
C GLU A 105 3.46 -14.70 -4.72
N PHE A 106 3.18 -13.63 -3.96
CA PHE A 106 1.87 -13.01 -3.84
C PHE A 106 1.73 -11.73 -4.66
N GLN A 107 2.75 -11.36 -5.44
CA GLN A 107 2.78 -10.07 -6.14
C GLN A 107 1.56 -9.87 -7.05
N ASP A 108 1.14 -10.91 -7.80
CA ASP A 108 -0.05 -10.86 -8.64
C ASP A 108 -1.31 -10.47 -7.86
N PHE A 109 -1.45 -10.99 -6.64
CA PHE A 109 -2.57 -10.62 -5.76
C PHE A 109 -2.43 -9.22 -5.19
N VAL A 110 -1.22 -8.81 -4.80
CA VAL A 110 -0.97 -7.45 -4.33
C VAL A 110 -1.33 -6.44 -5.42
N ASP A 111 -0.95 -6.71 -6.67
CA ASP A 111 -1.26 -5.88 -7.82
C ASP A 111 -2.76 -5.83 -8.13
N GLU A 112 -3.45 -6.98 -8.12
CA GLU A 112 -4.93 -7.07 -8.25
C GLU A 112 -5.61 -6.23 -7.16
N PHE A 113 -5.18 -6.41 -5.91
CA PHE A 113 -5.78 -5.73 -4.76
C PHE A 113 -5.57 -4.23 -4.81
N GLN A 114 -4.33 -3.78 -5.07
CA GLN A 114 -4.01 -2.37 -5.25
C GLN A 114 -4.81 -1.77 -6.41
N GLY A 115 -4.88 -2.44 -7.56
CA GLY A 115 -5.66 -2.01 -8.72
C GLY A 115 -7.13 -1.76 -8.37
N SER A 116 -7.77 -2.67 -7.63
CA SER A 116 -9.16 -2.48 -7.19
C SER A 116 -9.35 -1.24 -6.29
N MET A 117 -8.34 -0.88 -5.49
CA MET A 117 -8.38 0.33 -4.68
C MET A 117 -8.24 1.59 -5.53
N VAL A 118 -7.37 1.57 -6.54
CA VAL A 118 -7.19 2.68 -7.48
C VAL A 118 -8.45 2.91 -8.30
N GLU A 119 -9.13 1.85 -8.73
CA GLU A 119 -10.41 1.94 -9.43
C GLU A 119 -11.47 2.63 -8.57
N MET A 120 -11.61 2.26 -7.29
CA MET A 120 -12.52 2.94 -6.37
C MET A 120 -12.16 4.42 -6.17
N ILE A 121 -10.87 4.74 -6.05
CA ILE A 121 -10.39 6.13 -5.95
C ILE A 121 -10.79 6.91 -7.19
N ASN A 122 -10.55 6.37 -8.39
CA ASN A 122 -10.90 7.01 -9.66
C ASN A 122 -12.42 7.20 -9.81
N ASN A 123 -13.22 6.20 -9.44
CA ASN A 123 -14.67 6.29 -9.47
C ASN A 123 -15.18 7.42 -8.55
N ASP A 124 -14.67 7.51 -7.32
CA ASP A 124 -15.03 8.59 -6.39
C ASP A 124 -14.56 9.97 -6.89
N LEU A 125 -13.38 10.06 -7.52
CA LEU A 125 -12.90 11.30 -8.15
C LEU A 125 -13.76 11.72 -9.33
N GLY A 126 -14.16 10.78 -10.19
CA GLY A 126 -15.08 11.03 -11.31
C GLY A 126 -16.46 11.51 -10.83
N ALA A 127 -16.93 10.98 -9.70
CA ALA A 127 -18.13 11.46 -9.01
C ALA A 127 -17.92 12.77 -8.22
N LYS A 128 -16.70 13.33 -8.23
CA LYS A 128 -16.28 14.51 -7.44
C LYS A 128 -16.46 14.34 -5.93
N ASP A 129 -16.52 13.10 -5.44
CA ASP A 129 -16.52 12.75 -4.02
C ASP A 129 -15.08 12.67 -3.50
N TYR A 130 -14.42 13.83 -3.47
CA TYR A 130 -13.04 13.97 -3.00
C TYR A 130 -12.84 13.48 -1.57
N SER A 131 -13.91 13.47 -0.75
CA SER A 131 -13.86 12.98 0.62
C SER A 131 -13.70 11.47 0.68
N LYS A 132 -14.46 10.71 -0.11
CA LYS A 132 -14.30 9.25 -0.18
C LYS A 132 -13.01 8.86 -0.88
N ALA A 133 -12.65 9.52 -1.99
CA ALA A 133 -11.37 9.31 -2.67
C ALA A 133 -10.17 9.45 -1.70
N SER A 134 -10.16 10.51 -0.88
CA SER A 134 -9.16 10.70 0.18
C SER A 134 -9.18 9.56 1.22
N GLY A 135 -10.38 9.13 1.63
CA GLY A 135 -10.55 8.01 2.56
C GLY A 135 -9.96 6.69 2.02
N TRP A 136 -10.00 6.47 0.71
CA TRP A 136 -9.35 5.33 0.05
C TRP A 136 -7.85 5.55 -0.14
N ALA A 137 -7.41 6.74 -0.53
CA ALA A 137 -5.99 7.08 -0.66
C ALA A 137 -5.21 6.83 0.65
N LEU A 138 -5.78 7.23 1.80
CA LEU A 138 -5.19 6.97 3.12
C LEU A 138 -5.09 5.49 3.47
N LYS A 139 -5.99 4.66 2.92
CA LYS A 139 -5.91 3.20 3.03
C LYS A 139 -4.87 2.63 2.06
N TYR A 140 -4.79 3.17 0.84
CA TYR A 140 -3.82 2.76 -0.17
C TYR A 140 -2.39 2.88 0.34
N VAL A 141 -2.06 3.96 1.06
CA VAL A 141 -0.75 4.17 1.70
C VAL A 141 -0.31 2.98 2.57
N LYS A 142 -1.26 2.20 3.13
CA LYS A 142 -0.95 1.03 3.98
C LYS A 142 -0.59 -0.21 3.16
N VAL A 143 -1.03 -0.28 1.91
CA VAL A 143 -0.91 -1.46 1.06
C VAL A 143 0.06 -1.27 -0.11
N THR A 144 0.90 -0.23 -0.05
CA THR A 144 1.92 0.06 -1.05
C THR A 144 3.27 0.35 -0.41
N ARG A 145 4.34 0.07 -1.14
CA ARG A 145 5.70 0.55 -0.82
C ARG A 145 5.99 1.91 -1.44
N ASN A 146 5.20 2.36 -2.42
CA ASN A 146 5.35 3.61 -3.14
C ASN A 146 4.16 4.56 -2.88
N PRO A 147 4.03 5.13 -1.66
CA PRO A 147 2.83 5.89 -1.26
C PRO A 147 2.73 7.29 -1.89
N LEU A 148 3.63 7.65 -2.80
CA LEU A 148 3.80 9.03 -3.28
C LEU A 148 2.54 9.58 -3.92
N GLY A 149 1.92 8.83 -4.84
CA GLY A 149 0.69 9.24 -5.51
C GLY A 149 -0.48 9.46 -4.56
N ALA A 150 -0.69 8.50 -3.64
CA ALA A 150 -1.74 8.60 -2.62
C ALA A 150 -1.52 9.80 -1.66
N LYS A 151 -0.27 10.12 -1.32
CA LYS A 151 0.07 11.29 -0.50
C LYS A 151 -0.17 12.62 -1.23
N TYR A 152 0.16 12.70 -2.52
CA TYR A 152 -0.21 13.87 -3.32
C TYR A 152 -1.72 14.07 -3.37
N LEU A 153 -2.49 12.99 -3.58
CA LEU A 153 -3.95 13.04 -3.56
C LEU A 153 -4.51 13.52 -2.20
N ASP A 154 -3.94 13.05 -1.09
CA ASP A 154 -4.32 13.54 0.25
C ASP A 154 -4.03 15.04 0.45
N GLY A 155 -2.91 15.52 -0.09
CA GLY A 155 -2.62 16.96 -0.14
C GLY A 155 -3.68 17.74 -0.93
N ALA A 156 -4.06 17.25 -2.10
CA ALA A 156 -5.10 17.87 -2.94
C ALA A 156 -6.47 17.89 -2.24
N THR A 157 -6.85 16.81 -1.57
CA THR A 157 -8.15 16.73 -0.88
C THR A 157 -8.19 17.62 0.36
N LYS A 158 -7.08 17.75 1.10
CA LYS A 158 -6.92 18.73 2.19
C LYS A 158 -7.10 20.16 1.70
N TYR A 159 -6.48 20.50 0.57
CA TYR A 159 -6.65 21.82 -0.05
C TYR A 159 -8.13 22.10 -0.35
N ARG A 160 -8.83 21.14 -0.98
CA ARG A 160 -10.27 21.26 -1.31
C ARG A 160 -11.16 21.35 -0.07
N LYS A 161 -10.71 20.82 1.08
CA LYS A 161 -11.37 20.94 2.39
C LYS A 161 -10.95 22.19 3.18
N SER A 162 -10.29 23.15 2.54
CA SER A 162 -9.77 24.38 3.15
C SER A 162 -8.64 24.19 4.18
N ASP A 163 -8.08 22.97 4.32
CA ASP A 163 -6.87 22.70 5.11
C ASP A 163 -5.62 23.00 4.27
N LYS A 164 -5.41 24.28 3.97
CA LYS A 164 -4.28 24.74 3.12
C LYS A 164 -2.92 24.51 3.78
N GLY A 165 -2.86 24.59 5.11
CA GLY A 165 -1.63 24.35 5.88
C GLY A 165 -1.20 22.88 5.81
N GLY A 166 -2.14 21.96 6.02
CA GLY A 166 -1.91 20.52 5.88
C GLY A 166 -1.56 20.14 4.45
N ALA A 167 -2.27 20.67 3.45
CA ALA A 167 -1.97 20.45 2.04
C ALA A 167 -0.53 20.83 1.67
N ASN A 168 -0.10 22.05 2.01
CA ASN A 168 1.25 22.52 1.74
C ASN A 168 2.33 21.71 2.47
N THR A 169 2.02 21.19 3.66
CA THR A 169 2.95 20.35 4.42
C THR A 169 3.17 19.02 3.72
N LEU A 170 2.08 18.36 3.30
CA LEU A 170 2.15 17.11 2.54
C LEU A 170 2.82 17.29 1.18
N TRP A 171 2.51 18.35 0.44
CA TRP A 171 3.13 18.58 -0.87
C TRP A 171 4.64 18.77 -0.76
N LYS A 172 5.14 19.51 0.25
CA LYS A 172 6.58 19.61 0.50
C LYS A 172 7.23 18.27 0.81
N GLU A 173 6.58 17.42 1.59
CA GLU A 173 7.04 16.05 1.85
C GLU A 173 7.10 15.24 0.54
N CYS A 174 6.04 15.32 -0.27
CA CYS A 174 5.95 14.62 -1.55
C CYS A 174 7.03 15.09 -2.52
N ASP A 175 7.30 16.39 -2.62
CA ASP A 175 8.35 16.92 -3.49
C ASP A 175 9.74 16.39 -3.11
N GLY A 176 9.99 16.27 -1.80
CA GLY A 176 11.21 15.67 -1.26
C GLY A 176 11.32 14.16 -1.51
N LEU A 177 10.19 13.44 -1.52
CA LEU A 177 10.14 12.02 -1.90
C LEU A 177 10.33 11.85 -3.41
N LEU A 178 9.61 12.62 -4.22
CA LEU A 178 9.67 12.60 -5.69
C LEU A 178 11.08 12.94 -6.20
N ALA A 179 11.82 13.82 -5.52
CA ALA A 179 13.22 14.12 -5.87
C ALA A 179 14.17 12.93 -5.73
N LYS A 180 13.78 11.87 -5.00
CA LYS A 180 14.57 10.64 -4.84
C LYS A 180 14.15 9.53 -5.80
N VAL A 181 13.05 9.72 -6.53
CA VAL A 181 12.56 8.75 -7.51
C VAL A 181 13.31 8.97 -8.82
N THR A 182 14.14 8.00 -9.21
CA THR A 182 14.91 8.03 -10.46
C THR A 182 14.25 7.20 -11.57
N SER A 183 13.42 6.22 -11.20
CA SER A 183 12.66 5.36 -12.11
C SER A 183 11.42 4.85 -11.39
N ILE A 184 10.38 4.55 -12.16
CA ILE A 184 9.14 3.89 -11.70
C ILE A 184 8.94 2.51 -12.35
N GLU A 185 9.91 1.99 -13.09
CA GLU A 185 9.79 0.71 -13.81
C GLU A 185 9.51 -0.48 -12.88
N SER A 186 9.99 -0.43 -11.63
CA SER A 186 9.76 -1.46 -10.64
C SER A 186 8.49 -1.24 -9.80
N TRP A 187 7.70 -0.22 -10.11
CA TRP A 187 6.46 0.08 -9.40
C TRP A 187 5.33 -0.80 -9.94
N SER A 188 4.35 -1.12 -9.11
CA SER A 188 3.14 -1.77 -9.61
C SER A 188 2.39 -0.82 -10.54
N LYS A 189 1.59 -1.37 -11.45
CA LYS A 189 0.72 -0.55 -12.33
C LYS A 189 -0.18 0.38 -11.52
N ALA A 190 -0.67 -0.08 -10.38
CA ALA A 190 -1.49 0.71 -9.47
C ALA A 190 -0.71 1.88 -8.83
N ASP A 191 0.56 1.68 -8.46
CA ASP A 191 1.40 2.75 -7.93
C ASP A 191 1.73 3.81 -8.98
N VAL A 192 2.00 3.40 -10.22
CA VAL A 192 2.17 4.29 -11.37
C VAL A 192 0.89 5.10 -11.60
N GLU A 193 -0.26 4.45 -11.69
CA GLU A 193 -1.55 5.13 -11.86
C GLU A 193 -1.85 6.10 -10.69
N MET A 194 -1.59 5.69 -9.45
CA MET A 194 -1.78 6.56 -8.29
C MET A 194 -0.88 7.80 -8.32
N LEU A 195 0.35 7.70 -8.84
CA LEU A 195 1.23 8.84 -9.00
C LEU A 195 0.63 9.84 -10.00
N LYS A 196 0.16 9.36 -11.16
CA LYS A 196 -0.55 10.18 -12.14
C LYS A 196 -1.75 10.90 -11.51
N ILE A 197 -2.65 10.15 -10.87
CA ILE A 197 -3.85 10.68 -10.22
C ILE A 197 -3.48 11.76 -9.19
N GLY A 198 -2.58 11.45 -8.27
CA GLY A 198 -2.20 12.37 -7.19
C GLY A 198 -1.58 13.66 -7.72
N ALA A 199 -0.70 13.55 -8.72
CA ALA A 199 -0.01 14.69 -9.30
C ALA A 199 -0.97 15.61 -10.07
N LEU A 200 -1.85 15.05 -10.92
CA LEU A 200 -2.85 15.83 -11.66
C LEU A 200 -3.82 16.55 -10.70
N GLN A 201 -4.32 15.84 -9.69
CA GLN A 201 -5.21 16.42 -8.67
C GLN A 201 -4.52 17.53 -7.86
N THR A 202 -3.22 17.41 -7.62
CA THR A 202 -2.40 18.47 -6.98
C THR A 202 -2.19 19.65 -7.91
N ALA A 203 -1.90 19.42 -9.19
CA ALA A 203 -1.71 20.46 -10.20
C ALA A 203 -2.97 21.31 -10.38
N GLU A 204 -4.15 20.70 -10.45
CA GLU A 204 -5.43 21.41 -10.43
C GLU A 204 -5.58 22.32 -9.20
N CYS A 205 -5.21 21.84 -8.01
CA CYS A 205 -5.25 22.65 -6.79
C CYS A 205 -4.27 23.83 -6.85
N TYR A 206 -3.08 23.63 -7.42
CA TYR A 206 -2.13 24.72 -7.65
C TYR A 206 -2.69 25.79 -8.57
N ILE A 207 -3.30 25.41 -9.70
CA ILE A 207 -3.94 26.35 -10.63
C ILE A 207 -5.05 27.13 -9.93
N ALA A 208 -5.93 26.43 -9.20
CA ALA A 208 -7.01 27.07 -8.43
C ALA A 208 -6.49 28.07 -7.38
N SER A 209 -5.26 27.88 -6.90
CA SER A 209 -4.57 28.78 -5.97
C SER A 209 -3.68 29.84 -6.65
N LYS A 210 -3.73 29.96 -7.98
CA LYS A 210 -2.87 30.83 -8.81
C LYS A 210 -1.37 30.52 -8.72
N GLN A 211 -1.02 29.28 -8.39
CA GLN A 211 0.36 28.79 -8.29
C GLN A 211 0.74 27.98 -9.55
N VAL A 212 0.50 28.54 -10.74
CA VAL A 212 0.67 27.85 -12.03
C VAL A 212 2.09 27.28 -12.20
N GLU A 213 3.13 28.02 -11.82
CA GLU A 213 4.51 27.53 -11.91
C GLU A 213 4.77 26.27 -11.08
N LYS A 214 4.07 26.09 -9.95
CA LYS A 214 4.18 24.84 -9.17
C LYS A 214 3.50 23.67 -9.86
N ALA A 215 2.35 23.91 -10.50
CA ALA A 215 1.70 22.89 -11.33
C ALA A 215 2.63 22.44 -12.45
N LYS A 216 3.21 23.39 -13.19
CA LYS A 216 4.18 23.13 -14.26
C LYS A 216 5.39 22.34 -13.76
N THR A 217 5.99 22.79 -12.66
CA THR A 217 7.15 22.12 -12.07
C THR A 217 6.85 20.66 -11.70
N LEU A 218 5.70 20.40 -11.07
CA LEU A 218 5.31 19.05 -10.69
C LEU A 218 5.08 18.16 -11.91
N LEU A 219 4.27 18.61 -12.87
CA LEU A 219 3.90 17.80 -14.02
C LEU A 219 5.09 17.54 -14.95
N ASN A 220 5.95 18.54 -15.20
CA ASN A 220 7.17 18.36 -16.00
C ASN A 220 8.11 17.31 -15.40
N LYS A 221 8.14 17.22 -14.06
CA LYS A 221 9.02 16.27 -13.37
C LYS A 221 8.59 14.82 -13.55
N ILE A 222 7.28 14.57 -13.67
CA ILE A 222 6.76 13.22 -13.84
C ILE A 222 6.50 12.86 -15.31
N ALA A 223 6.38 13.84 -16.20
CA ALA A 223 6.07 13.66 -17.62
C ALA A 223 6.93 12.60 -18.34
N PRO A 224 8.25 12.48 -18.11
CA PRO A 224 9.07 11.44 -18.75
C PRO A 224 8.62 10.00 -18.47
N TRP A 225 7.80 9.78 -17.43
CA TRP A 225 7.27 8.46 -17.11
C TRP A 225 5.91 8.17 -17.73
N TYR A 226 5.32 9.14 -18.42
CA TYR A 226 3.97 9.06 -19.01
C TYR A 226 3.97 9.49 -20.48
N GLU A 227 5.11 9.34 -21.17
CA GLU A 227 5.27 9.76 -22.58
C GLU A 227 4.35 9.02 -23.55
N ASP A 228 3.82 7.86 -23.16
CA ASP A 228 2.87 7.06 -23.96
C ASP A 228 1.43 7.07 -23.38
N ASP A 229 1.19 7.82 -22.31
CA ASP A 229 -0.12 7.92 -21.66
C ASP A 229 -0.91 9.12 -22.22
N GLU A 230 -1.82 8.84 -23.15
CA GLU A 230 -2.62 9.87 -23.83
C GLU A 230 -3.53 10.65 -22.86
N ASP A 231 -4.03 10.01 -21.79
CA ASP A 231 -4.84 10.68 -20.78
C ASP A 231 -4.00 11.69 -20.00
N PHE A 232 -2.76 11.32 -19.63
CA PHE A 232 -1.82 12.22 -19.00
C PHE A 232 -1.47 13.39 -19.91
N LYS A 233 -1.12 13.14 -21.19
CA LYS A 233 -0.79 14.21 -22.15
C LYS A 233 -1.92 15.21 -22.30
N THR A 234 -3.15 14.73 -22.45
CA THR A 234 -4.34 15.58 -22.58
C THR A 234 -4.47 16.50 -21.36
N LYS A 235 -4.36 15.94 -20.15
CA LYS A 235 -4.46 16.71 -18.90
C LYS A 235 -3.26 17.63 -18.65
N TYR A 236 -2.07 17.20 -19.05
CA TYR A 236 -0.88 18.01 -19.02
C TYR A 236 -1.08 19.24 -19.91
N ASP A 237 -1.49 19.07 -21.17
CA ASP A 237 -1.67 20.19 -22.10
C ASP A 237 -2.76 21.16 -21.64
N GLU A 238 -3.88 20.67 -21.07
CA GLU A 238 -4.93 21.50 -20.47
C GLU A 238 -4.44 22.38 -19.31
N ILE A 239 -3.39 21.96 -18.60
CA ILE A 239 -2.86 22.61 -17.39
C ILE A 239 -1.68 23.53 -17.72
N ILE A 240 -0.84 23.14 -18.68
CA ILE A 240 0.44 23.77 -18.96
C ILE A 240 0.30 24.92 -19.97
N ASN A 241 -0.63 24.80 -20.92
CA ASN A 241 -0.89 25.76 -22.00
C ASN A 241 -2.09 26.66 -21.70
#